data_AF-A0A840ZRE9-F1
#
_entry.id   AF-A0A840ZRE9-F1
#
_cell.length_a   1.000
_cell.length_b   1.000
_cell.length_c   1.000
_cell.angle_alpha   90.00
_cell.angle_beta   90.00
_cell.angle_gamma   90.00
#
_symmetry.space_group_name_H-M   'P 1'
#
loop_
_entity.id
_entity.type
_entity.pdbx_description
1 polymer ?
#
loop_
_entity_poly.entity_id
_entity_poly.type
_entity_poly.pdbx_seq_one_letter_code
_entity_poly.pdbx_strand_id
1 'polypeptide(L)'
;MAGDDELFEIELQGVEREVDIDMENGGATREAFGVSFHCGRPGCWMLVHVRFDVKDVPTLEVVPRGMAGMHRAFAALARQSEAWAAKG
;
A
#
# COMPACT_ATOMS: atom_id res chain seq x y z
N MET A 1 -22.67 8.10 -23.45
CA MET A 1 -21.63 8.96 -22.88
C MET A 1 -20.98 8.13 -21.79
N ALA A 2 -19.71 7.74 -21.97
CA ALA A 2 -18.97 7.05 -20.92
C ALA A 2 -18.89 8.04 -19.75
N GLY A 3 -19.52 7.69 -18.62
CA GLY A 3 -19.50 8.54 -17.44
C GLY A 3 -18.06 8.78 -17.03
N ASP A 4 -17.75 10.00 -16.62
CA ASP A 4 -16.49 10.30 -15.97
C ASP A 4 -16.30 9.27 -14.85
N ASP A 5 -15.39 8.32 -15.05
CA ASP A 5 -14.94 7.42 -14.00
C ASP A 5 -14.27 8.32 -12.95
N GLU A 6 -15.02 8.72 -11.93
CA GLU A 6 -14.49 9.47 -10.79
C GLU A 6 -13.29 8.69 -10.24
N LEU A 7 -12.10 9.22 -10.51
CA LEU A 7 -10.85 8.70 -9.97
C LEU A 7 -10.90 8.81 -8.45
N PHE A 8 -10.30 7.85 -7.76
CA PHE A 8 -10.10 7.97 -6.32
C PHE A 8 -9.17 9.14 -6.01
N GLU A 9 -9.58 9.99 -5.08
CA GLU A 9 -8.69 10.91 -4.40
C GLU A 9 -7.84 10.09 -3.42
N ILE A 10 -6.52 10.25 -3.50
CA ILE A 10 -5.56 9.49 -2.68
C ILE A 10 -4.83 10.47 -1.78
N GLU A 11 -4.99 10.29 -0.48
CA GLU A 11 -4.32 11.08 0.54
C GLU A 11 -3.35 10.22 1.33
N LEU A 12 -2.10 10.69 1.48
CA LEU A 12 -1.12 10.08 2.37
C LEU A 12 -1.50 10.40 3.82
N GLN A 13 -1.79 9.37 4.61
CA GLN A 13 -2.18 9.51 6.02
C GLN A 13 -0.97 9.40 6.96
N GLY A 14 0.01 8.58 6.61
CA GLY A 14 1.18 8.39 7.46
C GLY A 14 2.23 7.47 6.89
N VAL A 15 3.44 7.64 7.43
CA VAL A 15 4.59 6.77 7.19
C VAL A 15 5.12 6.36 8.56
N GLU A 16 5.12 5.06 8.83
CA GLU A 16 5.61 4.47 10.06
C GLU A 16 6.85 3.65 9.76
N ARG A 17 7.88 3.78 10.59
CA ARG A 17 9.11 3.01 10.51
C ARG A 17 9.15 2.05 11.68
N GLU A 18 9.19 0.76 11.40
CA GLU A 18 9.34 -0.28 12.40
C GLU A 18 10.76 -0.84 12.33
N VAL A 19 11.40 -0.92 13.50
CA VAL A 19 12.79 -1.34 13.65
C VAL A 19 12.79 -2.47 14.67
N ASP A 20 12.96 -3.69 14.18
CA ASP A 20 13.12 -4.87 15.02
C ASP A 20 14.60 -5.09 15.30
N ILE A 21 14.96 -5.15 16.58
CA ILE A 21 16.33 -5.30 17.05
C ILE A 21 16.46 -6.69 17.65
N ASP A 22 17.10 -7.60 16.92
CA ASP A 22 17.52 -8.89 17.49
C ASP A 22 18.62 -8.65 18.53
N MET A 23 18.23 -8.63 19.81
CA MET A 23 19.13 -8.46 20.95
C MET A 23 19.89 -9.74 21.32
N GLU A 24 19.50 -10.92 20.82
CA GLU A 24 20.12 -12.19 21.21
C GLU A 24 21.39 -12.50 20.40
N ASN A 25 21.46 -12.08 19.13
CA ASN A 25 22.59 -12.42 18.25
C ASN A 25 23.55 -11.27 17.90
N GLY A 26 23.36 -10.08 18.48
CA GLY A 26 24.25 -8.93 18.22
C GLY A 26 24.28 -8.45 16.77
N GLY A 27 23.31 -8.84 15.93
CA GLY A 27 23.22 -8.39 14.55
C GLY A 27 22.11 -9.02 13.71
N ALA A 28 21.07 -8.25 13.45
CA ALA A 28 20.54 -7.84 12.14
C ALA A 28 19.24 -7.08 12.42
N THR A 29 19.27 -5.76 12.25
CA THR A 29 18.09 -4.93 12.42
C THR A 29 17.12 -5.18 11.26
N ARG A 30 15.95 -5.75 11.52
CA ARG A 30 14.90 -5.80 10.48
C ARG A 30 14.18 -4.46 10.49
N GLU A 31 14.39 -3.71 9.43
CA GLU A 31 13.70 -2.44 9.22
C GLU A 31 12.54 -2.66 8.25
N ALA A 32 11.36 -2.19 8.61
CA ALA A 32 10.20 -2.17 7.74
C ALA A 32 9.55 -0.79 7.75
N PHE A 33 8.92 -0.42 6.63
CA PHE A 33 8.06 0.75 6.58
C PHE A 33 6.62 0.33 6.35
N GLY A 34 5.72 0.97 7.09
CA GLY A 34 4.29 1.00 6.83
C GLY A 34 3.91 2.35 6.22
N VAL A 35 3.21 2.33 5.09
CA VAL A 35 2.66 3.54 4.46
C VAL A 35 1.14 3.41 4.40
N SER A 36 0.45 4.41 4.92
CA SER A 36 -1.00 4.44 5.06
C SER A 36 -1.60 5.45 4.10
N PHE A 37 -2.54 5.01 3.27
CA PHE A 37 -3.26 5.84 2.31
C PHE A 37 -4.77 5.80 2.59
N HIS A 38 -5.41 6.95 2.52
CA HIS A 38 -6.86 7.07 2.44
C HIS A 38 -7.23 7.28 0.98
N CYS A 39 -8.07 6.41 0.43
CA CYS A 39 -8.55 6.47 -0.95
C CYS A 39 -10.06 6.71 -0.92
N GLY A 40 -10.52 7.85 -1.41
CA GLY A 40 -11.93 8.25 -1.35
C GLY A 40 -12.51 8.60 -2.71
N ARG A 41 -13.80 8.32 -2.89
CA ARG A 41 -14.67 8.91 -3.90
C ARG A 41 -16.10 9.02 -3.34
N PRO A 42 -17.01 9.78 -3.95
CA PRO A 42 -18.40 9.84 -3.49
C PRO A 42 -19.01 8.44 -3.26
N GLY A 43 -19.48 8.18 -2.04
CA GLY A 43 -20.12 6.92 -1.64
C GLY A 43 -19.19 5.71 -1.46
N CYS A 44 -17.86 5.88 -1.56
CA CYS A 44 -16.91 4.79 -1.36
C CYS A 44 -15.58 5.29 -0.82
N TRP A 45 -15.10 4.69 0.27
CA TRP A 45 -13.78 5.00 0.83
C TRP A 45 -13.05 3.72 1.21
N MET A 46 -11.72 3.79 1.20
CA MET A 46 -10.83 2.69 1.51
C MET A 46 -9.60 3.20 2.27
N LEU A 47 -9.15 2.42 3.25
CA LEU A 47 -7.85 2.58 3.87
C LEU A 47 -6.90 1.50 3.36
N VAL A 48 -5.75 1.90 2.85
CA VAL A 48 -4.73 0.98 2.34
C VAL A 48 -3.47 1.14 3.17
N HIS A 49 -3.06 0.05 3.82
CA HIS A 49 -1.79 -0.03 4.54
C HIS A 49 -0.83 -0.93 3.76
N VAL A 50 0.28 -0.36 3.31
CA VAL A 50 1.32 -1.08 2.57
C VAL A 50 2.53 -1.21 3.47
N ARG A 51 2.91 -2.46 3.78
CA ARG A 51 4.12 -2.78 4.54
C ARG A 51 5.16 -3.42 3.64
N PHE A 52 6.40 -2.99 3.75
CA PHE A 52 7.53 -3.63 3.06
C PHE A 52 8.80 -3.57 3.89
N ASP A 53 9.59 -4.64 3.82
CA ASP A 53 10.92 -4.70 4.43
C ASP A 53 11.89 -3.80 3.65
N VAL A 54 12.83 -3.21 4.38
CA VAL A 54 13.86 -2.36 3.85
C VAL A 54 15.23 -2.96 4.10
N LYS A 55 15.93 -3.15 2.99
CA LYS A 55 17.39 -3.18 2.96
C LYS A 55 17.82 -1.95 2.15
N ASP A 56 18.32 -0.93 2.84
CA ASP A 56 18.91 0.28 2.24
C ASP A 56 17.98 1.09 1.31
N VAL A 57 16.76 1.41 1.76
CA VAL A 57 15.83 2.27 1.01
C VAL A 57 15.99 3.72 1.50
N PRO A 58 16.31 4.68 0.60
CA PRO A 58 16.32 6.09 0.96
C PRO A 58 14.94 6.55 1.42
N THR A 59 14.87 7.42 2.44
CA THR A 59 13.60 7.95 2.97
C THR A 59 12.69 8.55 1.89
N LEU A 60 13.28 9.17 0.86
CA LEU A 60 12.55 9.77 -0.28
C LEU A 60 11.82 8.72 -1.15
N GLU A 61 12.23 7.45 -1.10
CA GLU A 61 11.65 6.36 -1.88
C GLU A 61 10.53 5.60 -1.15
N VAL A 62 10.28 5.92 0.13
CA VAL A 62 9.29 5.20 0.95
C VAL A 62 7.87 5.37 0.41
N VAL A 63 7.44 6.62 0.15
CA VAL A 63 6.10 6.90 -0.38
C VAL A 63 5.91 6.36 -1.81
N PRO A 64 6.84 6.58 -2.77
CA PRO A 64 6.77 5.95 -4.09
C PRO A 64 6.64 4.42 -4.05
N ARG A 65 7.36 3.76 -3.16
CA ARG A 65 7.24 2.30 -2.97
C ARG A 65 5.89 1.90 -2.38
N GLY A 66 5.38 2.66 -1.40
CA GLY A 66 4.03 2.49 -0.86
C GLY A 66 2.97 2.56 -1.97
N MET A 67 3.05 3.60 -2.81
CA MET A 67 2.16 3.77 -3.97
C MET A 67 2.26 2.60 -4.96
N ALA A 68 3.47 2.14 -5.28
CA ALA A 68 3.68 0.99 -6.17
C ALA A 68 3.16 -0.32 -5.56
N GLY A 69 3.18 -0.47 -4.24
CA GLY A 69 2.57 -1.59 -3.52
C GLY A 69 1.05 -1.54 -3.59
N MET A 70 0.46 -0.37 -3.32
CA MET A 70 -0.98 -0.13 -3.43
C MET A 70 -1.51 -0.40 -4.84
N HIS A 71 -0.82 0.10 -5.87
CA HIS A 71 -1.17 -0.17 -7.27
C HIS A 71 -1.21 -1.69 -7.57
N ARG A 72 -0.21 -2.44 -7.12
CA ARG A 72 -0.16 -3.89 -7.29
C ARG A 72 -1.30 -4.60 -6.55
N ALA A 73 -1.64 -4.15 -5.34
CA ALA A 73 -2.77 -4.69 -4.58
C ALA A 73 -4.10 -4.46 -5.31
N PHE A 74 -4.36 -3.23 -5.80
CA PHE A 74 -5.56 -2.93 -6.57
C PHE A 74 -5.65 -3.73 -7.87
N ALA A 75 -4.55 -3.87 -8.61
CA ALA A 75 -4.52 -4.70 -9.82
C ALA A 75 -4.80 -6.18 -9.53
N ALA A 76 -4.35 -6.71 -8.38
CA ALA A 76 -4.69 -8.06 -7.95
C ALA A 76 -6.17 -8.20 -7.58
N LEU A 77 -6.72 -7.24 -6.84
CA LEU A 77 -8.14 -7.23 -6.45
C LEU A 77 -9.07 -7.14 -7.66
N ALA A 78 -8.75 -6.29 -8.64
CA ALA A 78 -9.52 -6.18 -9.89
C ALA A 78 -9.63 -7.54 -10.59
N ARG A 79 -8.49 -8.21 -10.82
CA ARG A 79 -8.45 -9.55 -11.43
C ARG A 79 -9.25 -10.60 -10.64
N GLN A 80 -9.17 -10.56 -9.31
CA GLN A 80 -9.94 -11.47 -8.46
C GLN A 80 -11.45 -11.21 -8.53
N SER A 81 -11.87 -9.93 -8.57
CA SER A 81 -13.29 -9.57 -8.69
C SER A 81 -13.89 -9.99 -10.04
N GLU A 82 -13.16 -9.83 -11.13
CA GLU A 82 -13.56 -10.30 -12.47
C GLU A 82 -13.75 -11.82 -12.47
N ALA A 83 -12.79 -12.56 -11.89
CA ALA A 83 -12.86 -14.01 -11.78
C ALA A 83 -14.04 -14.49 -10.91
N TRP A 84 -14.44 -13.70 -9.91
CA TRP A 84 -15.62 -14.01 -9.10
C TRP A 84 -16.91 -13.74 -9.87
N ALA A 85 -17.02 -12.59 -10.54
CA ALA A 85 -18.19 -12.24 -11.34
C ALA A 85 -18.46 -13.25 -12.47
N ALA A 86 -17.41 -13.84 -13.06
CA ALA A 86 -17.54 -14.86 -14.10
C ALA A 86 -18.03 -16.24 -13.59
N LYS A 87 -18.10 -16.46 -12.26
CA LYS A 87 -18.59 -17.70 -11.64
C LYS A 87 -20.03 -17.62 -11.14
N GLY A 88 -20.66 -16.45 -11.19
CA GLY A 88 -22.08 -16.23 -10.84
C GLY A 88 -22.93 -16.16 -12.09
#